data_AF-A0A7X2TBH3-F1
#
_entry.id   AF-A0A7X2TBH3-F1
#
_cell.length_a   1.000
_cell.length_b   1.000
_cell.length_c   1.000
_cell.angle_alpha   90.00
_cell.angle_beta   90.00
_cell.angle_gamma   90.00
#
_symmetry.space_group_name_H-M   'P 1'
#
loop_
_entity.id
_entity.type
_entity.pdbx_description
1 polymer ?
#
loop_
_entity_poly.entity_id
_entity_poly.type
_entity_poly.pdbx_seq_one_letter_code
_entity_poly.pdbx_strand_id
1 'polypeptide(L)' 'MEDVKEFVNTVSKIEGDATLSGGRYIVDAKSIMGIFSLDLTKQLKQDMVSCF' A
#
# COMPACT_ATOMS: atom_id res chain seq x y z
N MET A 1 5.36 -2.92 13.58
CA MET A 1 6.33 -2.21 12.69
C MET A 1 6.92 -3.19 11.68
N GLU A 2 7.27 -4.41 12.09
CA GLU A 2 7.72 -5.46 11.16
C GLU A 2 6.66 -5.82 10.11
N ASP A 3 5.39 -5.91 10.48
CA ASP A 3 4.30 -6.27 9.54
C ASP A 3 4.21 -5.31 8.34
N VAL A 4 4.38 -4.01 8.58
CA VAL A 4 4.39 -2.98 7.52
C VAL A 4 5.60 -3.17 6.60
N LYS A 5 6.76 -3.51 7.16
CA LYS A 5 7.97 -3.77 6.36
C LYS A 5 7.81 -5.03 5.52
N GLU A 6 7.23 -6.08 6.09
CA GLU A 6 6.97 -7.34 5.38
C GLU A 6 5.95 -7.15 4.25
N PHE A 7 4.90 -6.39 4.50
CA PHE A 7 3.92 -5.99 3.48
C PHE A 7 4.59 -5.23 2.34
N VAL A 8 5.32 -4.14 2.64
CA VAL A 8 6.02 -3.33 1.62
C VAL A 8 7.00 -4.20 0.82
N ASN A 9 7.76 -5.06 1.48
CA ASN A 9 8.71 -5.97 0.82
C ASN A 9 8.00 -6.98 -0.10
N THR A 10 6.81 -7.43 0.28
CA THR A 10 6.00 -8.34 -0.54
C THR A 10 5.45 -7.63 -1.78
N VAL A 11 4.85 -6.44 -1.61
CA VAL A 11 4.29 -5.66 -2.72
C VAL A 11 5.37 -5.13 -3.66
N SER A 12 6.56 -4.83 -3.15
CA SER A 12 7.70 -4.36 -3.97
C SER A 12 8.18 -5.40 -5.00
N LYS A 13 7.86 -6.68 -4.82
CA LYS A 13 8.20 -7.75 -5.78
C LYS A 13 7.22 -7.84 -6.96
N ILE A 14 6.10 -7.14 -6.89
CA ILE A 14 5.07 -7.16 -7.93
C ILE A 14 5.45 -6.16 -9.02
N GLU A 15 5.46 -6.61 -10.26
CA GLU A 15 5.64 -5.75 -11.43
C GLU A 15 4.40 -4.85 -11.63
N GLY A 16 4.63 -3.58 -11.95
CA GLY A 16 3.57 -2.57 -12.09
C GLY A 16 3.32 -1.74 -10.83
N ASP A 17 2.26 -0.93 -10.88
CA ASP A 17 1.91 0.03 -9.83
C ASP A 17 0.90 -0.57 -8.84
N ALA A 18 1.17 -0.40 -7.56
CA ALA A 18 0.30 -0.87 -6.48
C ALA A 18 -0.03 0.30 -5.56
N THR A 19 -1.32 0.52 -5.29
CA THR A 19 -1.77 1.62 -4.43
C THR A 19 -2.66 1.09 -3.30
N LEU A 20 -2.60 1.78 -2.16
CA LEU A 20 -3.54 1.60 -1.05
C LEU A 20 -4.45 2.82 -0.97
N SER A 21 -5.74 2.58 -0.84
CA SER A 21 -6.75 3.62 -0.66
C SER A 21 -7.47 3.44 0.68
N GLY A 22 -7.62 4.55 1.41
CA GLY A 22 -8.24 4.57 2.74
C GLY A 22 -8.99 5.88 2.94
N GLY A 23 -10.32 5.83 2.87
CA GLY A 23 -11.15 7.04 2.87
C GLY A 23 -10.83 7.94 1.67
N ARG A 24 -10.17 9.08 1.92
CA ARG A 24 -9.77 10.08 0.90
C ARG A 24 -8.30 10.02 0.49
N TYR A 25 -7.53 9.12 1.09
CA TYR A 25 -6.09 9.01 0.86
C TYR A 25 -5.82 7.90 -0.15
N ILE A 26 -4.95 8.18 -1.11
CA ILE A 26 -4.38 7.20 -2.04
C ILE A 26 -2.87 7.32 -1.87
N VAL A 27 -2.21 6.20 -1.57
CA VAL A 27 -0.76 6.16 -1.34
C VAL A 27 -0.15 4.99 -2.09
N ASP A 28 1.12 5.13 -2.44
CA ASP A 28 1.92 4.04 -3.02
C ASP A 28 2.12 2.92 -1.98
N ALA A 29 1.67 1.71 -2.33
CA ALA A 29 1.76 0.53 -1.49
C ALA A 29 3.21 0.02 -1.32
N LYS A 30 4.15 0.49 -2.16
CA LYS A 30 5.59 0.21 -2.07
C LYS A 30 6.32 1.24 -1.19
N SER A 31 5.63 2.30 -0.74
CA SER A 31 6.21 3.34 0.11
C SER A 31 5.83 3.18 1.57
N ILE A 32 6.80 2.79 2.41
CA ILE A 32 6.60 2.64 3.85
C ILE A 32 6.11 3.93 4.52
N MET A 33 6.60 5.10 4.08
CA MET A 33 6.19 6.39 4.65
C MET A 33 4.74 6.75 4.26
N GLY A 34 4.32 6.38 3.04
CA GLY A 34 2.94 6.56 2.60
C GLY A 34 1.96 5.74 3.44
N ILE A 35 2.31 4.50 3.78
CA ILE A 35 1.48 3.64 4.64
C ILE A 35 1.31 4.22 6.04
N PHE A 36 2.36 4.80 6.62
CA PHE A 36 2.25 5.46 7.94
C PHE A 36 1.37 6.73 7.94
N SER A 37 1.11 7.31 6.77
CA SER A 37 0.16 8.41 6.65
C SER A 37 -1.30 7.96 6.64
N LEU A 38 -1.55 6.64 6.52
CA LEU A 38 -2.88 6.05 6.57
C LEU A 38 -3.30 5.73 8.01
N ASP A 39 -4.59 5.91 8.27
CA ASP A 39 -5.23 5.43 9.50
C ASP A 39 -5.46 3.91 9.40
N LEU A 40 -4.49 3.12 9.86
CA LEU A 40 -4.53 1.65 9.84
C LEU A 40 -5.57 1.04 10.80
N THR A 41 -6.24 1.86 11.62
CA THR A 41 -7.36 1.39 12.46
C THR A 41 -8.65 1.18 11.66
N LYS A 42 -8.69 1.73 10.44
CA LYS A 42 -9.83 1.61 9.52
C LYS A 42 -9.52 0.60 8.43
N GLN A 43 -10.57 -0.01 7.91
CA GLN A 43 -10.45 -0.97 6.82
C GLN A 43 -9.84 -0.29 5.58
N LEU A 44 -8.72 -0.82 5.11
CA LEU A 44 -8.05 -0.36 3.89
C LEU A 44 -8.64 -1.06 2.66
N LYS A 45 -8.66 -0.35 1.53
CA LYS A 45 -8.92 -0.92 0.21
C LYS A 45 -7.61 -0.98 -0.58
N GLN A 46 -7.41 -2.08 -1.28
CA GLN A 46 -6.26 -2.28 -2.15
C GLN A 46 -6.74 -2.28 -3.59
N ASP A 47 -6.20 -1.37 -4.39
CA ASP A 47 -6.46 -1.30 -5.83
C ASP A 47 -5.15 -1.59 -6.56
N MET A 48 -5.11 -2.71 -7.30
CA MET A 48 -3.98 -3.09 -8.13
C MET A 48 -4.35 -2.92 -9.60
N VAL A 49 -3.73 -1.94 -10.26
CA VAL A 49 -3.91 -1.71 -11.68
C VAL A 49 -2.74 -2.39 -12.40
N SER A 50 -2.99 -3.58 -12.94
CA SER A 50 -2.05 -4.22 -13.85
C SER A 50 -2.26 -3.62 -15.24
N CYS A 51 -1.33 -2.77 -15.67
CA CYS A 51 -1.20 -2.40 -17.07
C CYS A 51 -0.44 -3.54 -17.77
N PHE A 52 -1.14 -4.26 -18.67
CA PHE A 52 -0.54 -5.23 -19.59
C PHE A 52 -0.10 -4.54 -20.88
#